data_AF-A0A958R0Y1-F1
#
_entry.id   AF-A0A958R0Y1-F1
#
_cell.length_a   1.000
_cell.length_b   1.000
_cell.length_c   1.000
_cell.angle_alpha   90.00
_cell.angle_beta   90.00
_cell.angle_gamma   90.00
#
_symmetry.space_group_name_H-M   'P 1'
#
loop_
_entity.id
_entity.type
_entity.pdbx_description
1 polymer ?
#
loop_
_entity_poly.entity_id
_entity_poly.type
_entity_poly.pdbx_seq_one_letter_code
_entity_poly.pdbx_strand_id
1 'polypeptide(L)'
;MLDRFLANLPKNILATLIIGGGIFLIILMDPPHTICDSQMEIFKESQTGFVFLDPKDKTTETTDYEFLTRQCKVSNSPGGCYELFARLKALVRDLESVPKECKSKAGADNRVRKTLWESLDLLARLAWGEKPPTSYYEKFGWLEPPDLLLYCNLKRTTVEMYGKPAWEQFREGLFKNLPGATGLQRTVAWEHMLLSINCDKYQ
;
A
#
# COMPACT_ATOMS: atom_id res chain seq x y z
N MET A 1 50.15 2.15 25.01
CA MET A 1 49.53 1.42 26.15
C MET A 1 48.72 0.23 25.66
N LEU A 2 48.02 0.36 24.53
CA LEU A 2 47.34 -0.74 23.82
C LEU A 2 48.28 -1.87 23.38
N ASP A 3 49.48 -1.54 22.89
CA ASP A 3 50.42 -2.53 22.35
C ASP A 3 50.95 -3.51 23.40
N ARG A 4 51.14 -3.05 24.64
CA ARG A 4 51.53 -3.91 25.77
C ARG A 4 50.39 -4.82 26.23
N PHE A 5 49.15 -4.37 26.05
CA PHE A 5 47.96 -5.16 26.40
C PHE A 5 47.73 -6.27 25.37
N LEU A 6 47.86 -5.96 24.09
CA LEU A 6 47.75 -6.93 22.99
C LEU A 6 48.89 -7.97 23.00
N ALA A 7 50.11 -7.57 23.38
CA ALA A 7 51.25 -8.47 23.45
C ALA A 7 51.19 -9.52 24.58
N ASN A 8 50.38 -9.27 25.63
CA ASN A 8 50.23 -10.18 26.77
C ASN A 8 49.03 -11.14 26.66
N LEU A 9 48.24 -11.03 25.58
CA LEU A 9 47.11 -11.91 25.35
C LEU A 9 47.57 -13.27 24.81
N PRO A 10 47.03 -14.40 25.32
CA PRO A 10 47.28 -15.72 24.76
C PRO A 10 46.92 -15.74 23.27
N LYS A 11 47.77 -16.36 22.43
CA LYS A 11 47.57 -16.43 20.97
C LYS A 11 46.17 -16.92 20.57
N ASN A 12 45.61 -17.84 21.36
CA ASN A 12 44.27 -18.37 21.14
C ASN A 12 43.18 -17.30 21.34
N ILE A 13 43.29 -16.45 22.37
CA ILE A 13 42.31 -15.38 22.64
C ILE A 13 42.43 -14.27 21.59
N LEU A 14 43.66 -13.93 21.17
CA LEU A 14 43.88 -12.96 20.09
C LEU A 14 43.25 -13.45 18.77
N ALA A 15 43.42 -14.73 18.43
CA ALA A 15 42.78 -15.32 17.26
C ALA A 15 41.24 -15.29 17.35
N THR A 16 40.65 -15.63 18.51
CA THR A 16 39.20 -15.55 18.72
C THR A 16 38.68 -14.12 18.63
N LEU A 17 39.41 -13.12 19.15
CA LEU A 17 39.03 -11.71 19.06
C LEU A 17 39.08 -11.19 17.62
N ILE A 18 40.09 -11.59 16.84
CA ILE A 18 40.19 -11.18 15.42
C ILE A 18 39.06 -11.81 14.61
N ILE A 19 38.81 -13.12 14.77
CA ILE A 19 37.74 -13.83 14.06
C ILE A 19 36.37 -13.31 14.49
N GLY A 20 36.13 -13.20 15.80
CA GLY A 20 34.88 -12.69 16.36
C GLY A 20 34.63 -11.24 15.98
N GLY A 21 35.67 -10.39 16.02
CA GLY A 21 35.61 -9.00 15.56
C GLY A 21 35.32 -8.89 14.07
N GLY A 22 35.93 -9.75 13.25
CA GLY A 22 35.65 -9.83 11.81
C GLY A 22 34.21 -10.22 11.49
N ILE A 23 33.68 -11.27 12.14
CA ILE A 23 32.28 -11.69 11.99
C ILE A 23 31.33 -10.59 12.46
N PHE A 24 31.62 -9.96 13.60
CA PHE A 24 30.80 -8.87 14.13
C PHE A 24 30.79 -7.66 13.19
N LEU A 25 31.94 -7.32 12.61
CA LEU A 25 32.06 -6.23 11.64
C LEU A 25 31.31 -6.55 10.34
N ILE A 26 31.34 -7.80 9.86
CA ILE A 26 30.53 -8.23 8.71
C ILE A 26 29.03 -8.11 9.01
N ILE A 27 28.57 -8.58 10.18
CA ILE A 27 27.15 -8.48 10.57
C ILE A 27 26.70 -7.01 10.72
N LEU A 28 27.61 -6.12 11.16
CA LEU A 28 27.33 -4.69 11.23
C LEU A 28 27.29 -4.01 9.86
N MET A 29 28.13 -4.45 8.92
CA MET A 29 28.20 -3.86 7.57
C MET A 29 27.09 -4.39 6.65
N ASP A 30 26.80 -5.70 6.71
CA ASP A 30 25.77 -6.39 5.95
C ASP A 30 24.90 -7.21 6.91
N PRO A 31 23.90 -6.60 7.58
CA PRO A 31 22.99 -7.35 8.43
C PRO A 31 22.31 -8.45 7.60
N PRO A 32 22.14 -9.66 8.15
CA PRO A 32 21.55 -10.76 7.40
C PRO A 32 20.14 -10.37 6.92
N HIS A 33 19.93 -10.40 5.61
CA HIS A 33 18.61 -10.18 5.02
C HIS A 33 17.63 -11.18 5.63
N THR A 34 16.54 -10.66 6.18
CA THR A 34 15.45 -11.52 6.63
C THR A 34 14.65 -11.99 5.42
N ILE A 35 13.87 -13.07 5.58
CA ILE A 35 12.94 -13.52 4.53
C ILE A 35 12.04 -12.36 4.06
N CYS A 36 11.62 -11.50 5.00
CA CYS A 36 10.80 -10.33 4.68
C CYS A 36 11.57 -9.22 3.93
N ASP A 37 12.90 -9.13 4.04
CA ASP A 37 13.69 -8.24 3.17
C ASP A 37 13.60 -8.70 1.73
N SER A 38 13.89 -9.98 1.47
CA SER A 38 13.85 -10.54 0.12
C SER A 38 12.45 -10.47 -0.50
N GLN A 39 11.40 -10.77 0.27
CA GLN A 39 10.01 -10.62 -0.22
C GLN A 39 9.67 -9.16 -0.56
N MET A 40 10.18 -8.21 0.25
CA MET A 40 9.97 -6.79 0.00
C MET A 40 10.73 -6.31 -1.24
N GLU A 41 11.93 -6.82 -1.47
CA GLU A 41 12.72 -6.53 -2.69
C GLU A 41 12.00 -7.05 -3.94
N ILE A 42 11.50 -8.28 -3.92
CA ILE A 42 10.72 -8.85 -5.03
C ILE A 42 9.47 -8.01 -5.31
N PHE A 43 8.75 -7.60 -4.27
CA PHE A 43 7.58 -6.73 -4.41
C PHE A 43 7.97 -5.35 -4.97
N LYS A 44 9.06 -4.73 -4.50
CA LYS A 44 9.52 -3.44 -5.02
C LYS A 44 9.89 -3.55 -6.49
N GLU A 45 10.58 -4.63 -6.86
CA GLU A 45 10.96 -4.90 -8.23
C GLU A 45 9.72 -5.05 -9.12
N SER A 46 8.72 -5.84 -8.71
CA SER A 46 7.49 -6.03 -9.48
C SER A 46 6.63 -4.75 -9.62
N GLN A 47 6.78 -3.83 -8.66
CA GLN A 47 6.07 -2.55 -8.61
C GLN A 47 6.92 -1.35 -9.10
N THR A 48 8.05 -1.62 -9.75
CA THR A 48 8.88 -0.60 -10.40
C THR A 48 8.12 0.06 -11.55
N GLY A 49 8.23 1.38 -11.66
CA GLY A 49 7.43 2.23 -12.55
C GLY A 49 6.06 2.59 -11.96
N PHE A 50 5.35 1.64 -11.32
CA PHE A 50 4.00 1.87 -10.82
C PHE A 50 3.92 2.55 -9.45
N VAL A 51 4.47 1.93 -8.40
CA VAL A 51 4.49 2.50 -7.03
C VAL A 51 5.88 3.06 -6.70
N PHE A 52 6.92 2.43 -7.24
CA PHE A 52 8.30 2.85 -7.07
C PHE A 52 8.83 3.44 -8.38
N LEU A 53 9.69 4.44 -8.29
CA LEU A 53 10.38 4.96 -9.47
C LEU A 53 11.41 3.92 -9.93
N ASP A 54 11.62 3.82 -11.23
CA ASP A 54 12.72 3.02 -11.75
C ASP A 54 14.05 3.68 -11.40
N PRO A 55 14.93 3.04 -10.60
CA PRO A 55 16.23 3.61 -10.26
C PRO A 55 17.14 3.80 -11.49
N LYS A 56 16.85 3.13 -12.61
CA LYS A 56 17.59 3.26 -13.88
C LYS A 56 17.13 4.47 -14.68
N ASP A 57 15.89 4.92 -14.49
CA ASP A 57 15.35 6.09 -15.16
C ASP A 57 15.51 7.34 -14.29
N LYS A 58 16.46 8.19 -14.69
CA LYS A 58 16.74 9.46 -14.00
C LYS A 58 15.88 10.62 -14.51
N THR A 59 15.04 10.41 -15.53
CA THR A 59 14.25 11.45 -16.18
C THR A 59 12.82 11.50 -15.66
N THR A 60 12.30 10.36 -15.21
CA THR A 60 10.94 10.25 -14.70
C THR A 60 10.86 10.72 -13.24
N GLU A 61 10.14 11.81 -13.01
CA GLU A 61 9.95 12.38 -11.67
C GLU A 61 8.73 11.81 -10.93
N THR A 62 7.76 11.24 -11.65
CA THR A 62 6.49 10.76 -11.09
C THR A 62 6.24 9.31 -11.44
N THR A 63 5.61 8.57 -10.54
CA THR A 63 5.23 7.17 -10.78
C THR A 63 4.02 7.06 -11.72
N ASP A 64 3.86 5.92 -12.41
CA ASP A 64 2.67 5.67 -13.21
C ASP A 64 1.40 5.78 -12.36
N TYR A 65 1.43 5.37 -11.09
CA TYR A 65 0.29 5.52 -10.19
C TYR A 65 -0.16 6.98 -10.08
N GLU A 66 0.77 7.92 -9.88
CA GLU A 66 0.46 9.35 -9.75
C GLU A 66 -0.06 9.92 -11.08
N PHE A 67 0.55 9.54 -12.19
CA PHE A 67 0.12 9.94 -13.53
C PHE A 67 -1.30 9.42 -13.86
N LEU A 68 -1.52 8.11 -13.73
CA LEU A 68 -2.79 7.45 -14.02
C LEU A 68 -3.91 7.90 -13.08
N THR A 69 -3.59 8.15 -11.81
CA THR A 69 -4.55 8.75 -10.85
C THR A 69 -4.99 10.13 -11.31
N ARG A 70 -4.06 10.98 -11.77
CA ARG A 70 -4.39 12.30 -12.31
C ARG A 70 -5.23 12.18 -13.56
N GLN A 71 -4.88 11.29 -14.48
CA GLN A 71 -5.61 11.06 -15.72
C GLN A 71 -7.04 10.57 -15.45
N CYS A 72 -7.22 9.62 -14.54
CA CYS A 72 -8.52 9.12 -14.12
C CYS A 72 -9.40 10.26 -13.55
N LYS A 73 -8.85 11.10 -12.66
CA LYS A 73 -9.54 12.26 -12.09
C LYS A 73 -9.94 13.30 -13.15
N VAL A 74 -9.06 13.58 -14.11
CA VAL A 74 -9.31 14.56 -15.18
C VAL A 74 -10.33 14.03 -16.20
N SER A 75 -10.18 12.77 -16.62
CA SER A 75 -11.07 12.18 -17.60
C SER A 75 -12.47 12.00 -17.02
N ASN A 76 -12.57 11.60 -15.75
CA ASN A 76 -13.83 11.31 -15.08
C ASN A 76 -14.78 10.53 -16.01
N SER A 77 -14.24 9.52 -16.72
CA SER A 77 -14.95 8.54 -17.57
C SER A 77 -14.54 7.09 -17.23
N PRO A 78 -15.41 6.06 -17.42
CA PRO A 78 -15.06 4.69 -17.03
C PRO A 78 -13.80 4.21 -17.74
N GLY A 79 -13.67 4.55 -19.04
CA GLY A 79 -12.48 4.27 -19.83
C GLY A 79 -11.23 5.02 -19.37
N GLY A 80 -11.38 6.21 -18.79
CA GLY A 80 -10.26 7.02 -18.28
C GLY A 80 -9.56 6.45 -17.05
N CYS A 81 -10.22 5.57 -16.31
CA CYS A 81 -9.66 4.91 -15.11
C CYS A 81 -9.25 3.46 -15.35
N TYR A 82 -9.50 2.91 -16.54
CA TYR A 82 -9.26 1.51 -16.86
C TYR A 82 -7.82 1.07 -16.58
N GLU A 83 -6.83 1.81 -17.08
CA GLU A 83 -5.41 1.46 -16.92
C GLU A 83 -4.98 1.53 -15.45
N LEU A 84 -5.45 2.55 -14.71
CA LEU A 84 -5.21 2.66 -13.27
C LEU A 84 -5.75 1.41 -12.54
N PHE A 85 -6.98 1.01 -12.84
CA PHE A 85 -7.61 -0.14 -12.17
C PHE A 85 -6.91 -1.46 -12.53
N ALA A 86 -6.44 -1.61 -13.77
CA ALA A 86 -5.64 -2.76 -14.17
C ALA A 86 -4.32 -2.86 -13.37
N ARG A 87 -3.61 -1.74 -13.22
CA ARG A 87 -2.36 -1.69 -12.45
C ARG A 87 -2.59 -1.86 -10.95
N LEU A 88 -3.69 -1.32 -10.40
CA LEU A 88 -4.09 -1.56 -9.01
C LEU A 88 -4.44 -3.03 -8.73
N LYS A 89 -5.09 -3.73 -9.68
CA LYS A 89 -5.33 -5.18 -9.56
C LYS A 89 -4.00 -5.95 -9.46
N ALA A 90 -3.00 -5.58 -10.26
CA ALA A 90 -1.66 -6.17 -10.17
C ALA A 90 -0.98 -5.86 -8.82
N LEU A 91 -1.03 -4.61 -8.35
CA LEU A 91 -0.51 -4.23 -7.03
C LEU A 91 -1.12 -5.07 -5.90
N VAL A 92 -2.45 -5.23 -5.89
CA VAL A 92 -3.10 -5.99 -4.82
C VAL A 92 -2.72 -7.47 -4.88
N ARG A 93 -2.67 -8.07 -6.07
CA ARG A 93 -2.19 -9.44 -6.26
C ARG A 93 -0.77 -9.63 -5.74
N ASP A 94 0.11 -8.66 -6.00
CA ASP A 94 1.50 -8.70 -5.55
C ASP A 94 1.61 -8.46 -4.04
N LEU A 95 0.72 -7.69 -3.41
CA LEU A 95 0.64 -7.58 -1.94
C LEU A 95 0.04 -8.82 -1.28
N GLU A 96 -0.85 -9.53 -1.96
CA GLU A 96 -1.42 -10.80 -1.47
C GLU A 96 -0.40 -11.94 -1.49
N SER A 97 0.58 -11.90 -2.39
CA SER A 97 1.68 -12.87 -2.43
C SER A 97 2.71 -12.65 -1.32
N VAL A 98 2.75 -11.46 -0.70
CA VAL A 98 3.61 -11.18 0.46
C VAL A 98 3.11 -11.98 1.68
N PRO A 99 3.97 -12.80 2.33
CA PRO A 99 3.61 -13.54 3.53
C PRO A 99 3.06 -12.65 4.63
N LYS A 100 2.10 -13.16 5.42
CA LYS A 100 1.39 -12.36 6.45
C LYS A 100 2.33 -11.72 7.45
N GLU A 101 3.37 -12.44 7.86
CA GLU A 101 4.44 -11.98 8.74
C GLU A 101 5.27 -10.81 8.16
N CYS A 102 5.29 -10.66 6.83
CA CYS A 102 6.02 -9.61 6.12
C CYS A 102 5.12 -8.43 5.70
N LYS A 103 3.79 -8.56 5.80
CA LYS A 103 2.85 -7.50 5.41
C LYS A 103 3.04 -6.19 6.19
N SER A 104 3.45 -6.27 7.45
CA SER A 104 3.77 -5.08 8.26
C SER A 104 4.92 -4.26 7.66
N LYS A 105 5.91 -4.92 7.06
CA LYS A 105 7.06 -4.30 6.40
C LYS A 105 6.66 -3.64 5.09
N ALA A 106 5.85 -4.31 4.27
CA ALA A 106 5.27 -3.71 3.08
C ALA A 106 4.38 -2.51 3.42
N GLY A 107 3.59 -2.61 4.49
CA GLY A 107 2.70 -1.55 4.94
C GLY A 107 3.40 -0.34 5.54
N ALA A 108 4.61 -0.53 6.07
CA ALA A 108 5.44 0.54 6.59
C ALA A 108 6.01 1.45 5.49
N ASP A 109 6.03 1.01 4.22
CA ASP A 109 6.44 1.84 3.11
C ASP A 109 5.39 2.93 2.83
N ASN A 110 5.82 4.19 2.91
CA ASN A 110 4.92 5.33 2.74
C ASN A 110 4.27 5.39 1.36
N ARG A 111 4.94 4.90 0.30
CA ARG A 111 4.40 4.91 -1.07
C ARG A 111 3.28 3.89 -1.19
N VAL A 112 3.52 2.67 -0.71
CA VAL A 112 2.50 1.61 -0.65
C VAL A 112 1.29 2.09 0.15
N ARG A 113 1.52 2.63 1.35
CA ARG A 113 0.46 3.17 2.20
C ARG A 113 -0.34 4.26 1.49
N LYS A 114 0.34 5.24 0.90
CA LYS A 114 -0.30 6.34 0.14
C LYS A 114 -1.17 5.77 -0.98
N THR A 115 -0.61 4.89 -1.81
CA THR A 115 -1.32 4.27 -2.94
C THR A 115 -2.57 3.53 -2.52
N LEU A 116 -2.52 2.72 -1.46
CA LEU A 116 -3.68 1.97 -0.98
C LEU A 116 -4.82 2.90 -0.52
N TRP A 117 -4.52 3.86 0.35
CA TRP A 117 -5.54 4.76 0.91
C TRP A 117 -6.10 5.73 -0.12
N GLU A 118 -5.26 6.29 -0.99
CA GLU A 118 -5.71 7.18 -2.06
C GLU A 118 -6.52 6.44 -3.11
N SER A 119 -6.21 5.17 -3.42
CA SER A 119 -7.02 4.36 -4.33
C SER A 119 -8.41 4.06 -3.76
N LEU A 120 -8.49 3.78 -2.46
CA LEU A 120 -9.77 3.60 -1.75
C LEU A 120 -10.59 4.90 -1.73
N ASP A 121 -9.95 6.05 -1.48
CA ASP A 121 -10.60 7.37 -1.54
C ASP A 121 -11.11 7.66 -2.95
N LEU A 122 -10.28 7.42 -3.97
CA LEU A 122 -10.64 7.62 -5.37
C LEU A 122 -11.84 6.77 -5.76
N LEU A 123 -11.81 5.46 -5.55
CA LEU A 123 -12.92 4.56 -5.89
C LEU A 123 -14.21 4.97 -5.17
N ALA A 124 -14.13 5.34 -3.89
CA ALA A 124 -15.29 5.78 -3.14
C ALA A 124 -15.85 7.12 -3.65
N ARG A 125 -14.99 8.06 -4.07
CA ARG A 125 -15.43 9.33 -4.68
C ARG A 125 -16.01 9.14 -6.08
N LEU A 126 -15.44 8.25 -6.88
CA LEU A 126 -15.94 7.92 -8.21
C LEU A 126 -17.33 7.28 -8.12
N ALA A 127 -17.54 6.38 -7.16
CA ALA A 127 -18.85 5.79 -6.89
C ALA A 127 -19.84 6.82 -6.34
N TRP A 128 -19.38 7.78 -5.53
CA TRP A 128 -20.22 8.83 -4.96
C TRP A 128 -20.65 9.89 -5.97
N GLY A 129 -19.75 10.29 -6.88
CA GLY A 129 -20.00 11.34 -7.86
C GLY A 129 -20.04 12.75 -7.26
N GLU A 130 -20.61 13.69 -8.02
CA GLU A 130 -20.71 15.11 -7.63
C GLU A 130 -21.79 15.37 -6.56
N LYS A 131 -22.78 14.49 -6.49
CA LYS A 131 -23.93 14.58 -5.57
C LYS A 131 -24.18 13.20 -4.96
N PRO A 132 -24.72 13.13 -3.73
CA PRO A 132 -25.03 11.85 -3.12
C PRO A 132 -25.92 10.99 -4.04
N PRO A 133 -25.63 9.68 -4.19
CA PRO A 133 -26.50 8.76 -4.92
C PRO A 133 -27.92 8.82 -4.34
N THR A 134 -28.93 8.75 -5.20
CA THR A 134 -30.34 8.82 -4.76
C THR A 134 -30.95 7.45 -4.54
N SER A 135 -30.33 6.41 -5.11
CA SER A 135 -30.79 5.02 -5.03
C SER A 135 -29.65 4.04 -4.81
N TYR A 136 -30.00 2.82 -4.40
CA TYR A 136 -29.05 1.72 -4.26
C TYR A 136 -28.35 1.36 -5.58
N TYR A 137 -28.99 1.54 -6.73
CA TYR A 137 -28.38 1.24 -8.04
C TYR A 137 -27.34 2.29 -8.43
N GLU A 138 -27.55 3.55 -8.04
CA GLU A 138 -26.61 4.66 -8.28
C GLU A 138 -25.39 4.62 -7.35
N LYS A 139 -25.44 3.83 -6.28
CA LYS A 139 -24.39 3.68 -5.27
C LYS A 139 -23.01 3.34 -5.85
N PHE A 140 -22.98 2.58 -6.94
CA PHE A 140 -21.74 2.14 -7.57
C PHE A 140 -21.27 3.14 -8.63
N GLY A 141 -22.08 4.16 -8.96
CA GLY A 141 -21.87 5.04 -10.09
C GLY A 141 -21.67 4.21 -11.36
N TRP A 142 -20.49 4.34 -11.94
CA TRP A 142 -20.04 3.61 -13.11
C TRP A 142 -19.17 2.36 -12.82
N LEU A 143 -19.00 1.98 -11.55
CA LEU A 143 -18.12 0.88 -11.19
C LEU A 143 -18.78 -0.43 -11.58
N GLU A 144 -18.05 -1.25 -12.33
CA GLU A 144 -18.52 -2.56 -12.76
C GLU A 144 -18.15 -3.64 -11.73
N PRO A 145 -18.72 -4.85 -11.81
CA PRO A 145 -18.39 -5.94 -10.87
C PRO A 145 -16.88 -6.20 -10.68
N PRO A 146 -16.02 -6.15 -11.73
CA PRO A 146 -14.57 -6.28 -11.55
C PRO A 146 -13.92 -5.17 -10.71
N ASP A 147 -14.52 -3.98 -10.69
CA ASP A 147 -14.01 -2.82 -9.94
C ASP A 147 -14.45 -2.89 -8.48
N LEU A 148 -15.65 -3.44 -8.23
CA LEU A 148 -16.11 -3.75 -6.88
C LEU A 148 -15.24 -4.86 -6.25
N LEU A 149 -14.84 -5.86 -7.02
CA LEU A 149 -13.87 -6.87 -6.58
C LEU A 149 -12.51 -6.24 -6.26
N LEU A 150 -12.00 -5.36 -7.13
CA LEU A 150 -10.77 -4.59 -6.86
C LEU A 150 -10.88 -3.79 -5.56
N TYR A 151 -11.96 -3.03 -5.38
CA TYR A 151 -12.22 -2.27 -4.16
C TYR A 151 -12.20 -3.17 -2.93
N CYS A 152 -12.83 -4.35 -3.00
CA CYS A 152 -12.87 -5.28 -1.90
C CYS A 152 -11.51 -5.88 -1.56
N ASN A 153 -10.70 -6.21 -2.57
CA ASN A 153 -9.34 -6.69 -2.34
C ASN A 153 -8.43 -5.56 -1.78
N LEU A 154 -8.57 -4.32 -2.26
CA LEU A 154 -7.89 -3.16 -1.68
C LEU A 154 -8.26 -2.96 -0.22
N LYS A 155 -9.55 -3.01 0.12
CA LYS A 155 -10.05 -2.86 1.49
C LYS A 155 -9.52 -3.97 2.38
N ARG A 156 -9.58 -5.22 1.94
CA ARG A 156 -9.09 -6.39 2.69
C ARG A 156 -7.61 -6.25 2.98
N THR A 157 -6.80 -6.02 1.95
CA THR A 157 -5.35 -5.83 2.06
C THR A 157 -5.02 -4.66 3.00
N THR A 158 -5.70 -3.53 2.86
CA THR A 158 -5.50 -2.37 3.73
C THR A 158 -5.86 -2.65 5.19
N VAL A 159 -7.00 -3.32 5.45
CA VAL A 159 -7.40 -3.71 6.81
C VAL A 159 -6.44 -4.74 7.42
N GLU A 160 -5.93 -5.68 6.63
CA GLU A 160 -4.93 -6.65 7.09
C GLU A 160 -3.61 -5.98 7.48
N MET A 161 -3.19 -4.95 6.73
CA MET A 161 -1.92 -4.26 6.96
C MET A 161 -1.99 -3.22 8.08
N TYR A 162 -3.11 -2.50 8.21
CA TYR A 162 -3.22 -1.34 9.11
C TYR A 162 -4.25 -1.52 10.25
N GLY A 163 -5.04 -2.59 10.21
CA GLY A 163 -6.05 -2.89 11.20
C GLY A 163 -7.38 -2.16 10.99
N LYS A 164 -8.41 -2.66 11.68
CA LYS A 164 -9.77 -2.09 11.68
C LYS A 164 -9.85 -0.64 12.17
N PRO A 165 -9.10 -0.21 13.22
CA PRO A 165 -9.18 1.19 13.68
C PRO A 165 -8.75 2.20 12.62
N ALA A 166 -7.68 1.90 11.86
CA ALA A 166 -7.22 2.77 10.77
C ALA A 166 -8.27 2.87 9.66
N TRP A 167 -8.92 1.75 9.33
CA TRP A 167 -10.04 1.72 8.39
C TRP A 167 -11.24 2.55 8.84
N GLU A 168 -11.61 2.46 10.11
CA GLU A 168 -12.69 3.27 10.68
C GLU A 168 -12.36 4.76 10.64
N GLN A 169 -11.14 5.14 10.99
CA GLN A 169 -10.69 6.53 10.90
C GLN A 169 -10.75 7.05 9.46
N PHE A 170 -10.26 6.26 8.49
CA PHE A 170 -10.35 6.59 7.07
C PHE A 170 -11.79 6.80 6.62
N ARG A 171 -12.69 5.86 6.97
CA ARG A 171 -14.12 5.92 6.65
C ARG A 171 -14.79 7.18 7.18
N GLU A 172 -14.59 7.49 8.47
CA GLU A 172 -15.17 8.69 9.08
C GLU A 172 -14.57 9.99 8.49
N GLY A 173 -13.29 9.96 8.12
CA GLY A 173 -12.64 11.06 7.40
C GLY A 173 -13.26 11.29 6.02
N LEU A 174 -13.48 10.22 5.26
CA LEU A 174 -14.10 10.31 3.95
C LEU A 174 -15.53 10.86 4.03
N PHE A 175 -16.31 10.40 5.01
CA PHE A 175 -17.70 10.85 5.22
C PHE A 175 -17.81 12.38 5.32
N LYS A 176 -16.87 13.03 6.01
CA LYS A 176 -16.85 14.48 6.19
C LYS A 176 -16.45 15.26 4.93
N ASN A 177 -15.75 14.60 4.01
CA ASN A 177 -15.11 15.23 2.84
C ASN A 177 -15.83 14.91 1.52
N LEU A 178 -16.98 14.25 1.56
CA LEU A 178 -17.79 13.95 0.38
C LEU A 178 -18.80 15.07 0.12
N PRO A 179 -19.00 15.45 -1.17
CA PRO A 179 -19.92 16.51 -1.53
C PRO A 179 -21.36 16.13 -1.16
N GLY A 180 -22.05 17.03 -0.46
CA GLY A 180 -23.44 16.84 -0.03
C GLY A 180 -23.67 15.84 1.10
N ALA A 181 -22.64 15.13 1.58
CA ALA A 181 -22.80 14.11 2.63
C ALA A 181 -23.27 14.69 3.98
N THR A 182 -22.85 15.91 4.32
CA THR A 182 -23.26 16.60 5.55
C THR A 182 -24.73 17.00 5.58
N GLY A 183 -25.39 17.06 4.41
CA GLY A 183 -26.83 17.33 4.29
C GLY A 183 -27.71 16.10 4.49
N LEU A 184 -27.12 14.91 4.58
CA LEU A 184 -27.83 13.65 4.76
C LEU A 184 -27.73 13.15 6.19
N GLN A 185 -28.75 12.40 6.63
CA GLN A 185 -28.61 11.58 7.83
C GLN A 185 -27.49 10.55 7.63
N ARG A 186 -26.69 10.32 8.68
CA ARG A 186 -25.52 9.43 8.61
C ARG A 186 -25.87 8.03 8.09
N THR A 187 -27.00 7.48 8.52
CA THR A 187 -27.50 6.16 8.11
C THR A 187 -27.79 6.11 6.60
N VAL A 188 -28.48 7.12 6.08
CA VAL A 188 -28.81 7.24 4.65
C VAL A 188 -27.55 7.37 3.81
N ALA A 189 -26.65 8.29 4.17
CA ALA A 189 -25.38 8.44 3.48
C ALA A 189 -24.57 7.14 3.50
N TRP A 190 -24.51 6.45 4.64
CA TRP A 190 -23.82 5.17 4.76
C TRP A 190 -24.34 4.11 3.79
N GLU A 191 -25.66 3.96 3.67
CA GLU A 191 -26.28 3.00 2.76
C GLU A 191 -25.91 3.25 1.28
N HIS A 192 -25.73 4.52 0.92
CA HIS A 192 -25.39 4.96 -0.43
C HIS A 192 -23.87 5.05 -0.71
N MET A 193 -23.01 4.83 0.29
CA MET A 193 -21.56 4.84 0.11
C MET A 193 -21.02 3.49 -0.33
N LEU A 194 -20.04 3.49 -1.26
CA LEU A 194 -19.25 2.30 -1.59
C LEU A 194 -18.66 1.63 -0.33
N LEU A 195 -18.34 2.40 0.71
CA LEU A 195 -17.77 1.89 1.96
C LEU A 195 -18.63 0.86 2.70
N SER A 196 -19.95 0.86 2.49
CA SER A 196 -20.88 -0.03 3.16
C SER A 196 -21.11 -1.35 2.43
N ILE A 197 -20.44 -1.60 1.30
CA ILE A 197 -20.60 -2.88 0.61
C ILE A 197 -20.07 -4.04 1.45
N ASN A 198 -20.78 -5.16 1.38
CA ASN A 198 -20.34 -6.41 1.96
C ASN A 198 -19.36 -7.11 1.00
N CYS A 199 -18.07 -7.02 1.31
CA CYS A 199 -17.01 -7.62 0.52
C CYS A 199 -16.93 -9.14 0.61
N ASP A 200 -17.67 -9.79 1.51
CA ASP A 200 -17.74 -11.25 1.57
C ASP A 200 -18.49 -11.84 0.37
N LYS A 201 -19.26 -11.02 -0.34
CA LYS A 201 -19.94 -11.39 -1.59
C LYS A 201 -19.03 -11.34 -2.83
N TYR A 202 -17.82 -10.79 -2.68
CA TYR A 202 -16.85 -10.58 -3.75
C TYR A 202 -15.55 -11.32 -3.37
N GLN A 203 -15.55 -12.64 -3.59
CA GLN A 203 -14.43 -13.55 -3.36
C GLN A 203 -14.14 -14.34 -4.62
#